data_AF-K2AC50-F1
#
_entry.id   AF-K2AC50-F1
#
_cell.length_a   1.000
_cell.length_b   1.000
_cell.length_c   1.000
_cell.angle_alpha   90.00
_cell.angle_beta   90.00
_cell.angle_gamma   90.00
#
_symmetry.space_group_name_H-M   'P 1'
#
loop_
_entity.id
_entity.type
_entity.pdbx_description
1 polymer ?
#
loop_
_entity_poly.entity_id
_entity_poly.type
_entity_poly.pdbx_seq_one_letter_code
_entity_poly.pdbx_strand_id
1 'polypeptide(L)'
;MKTIVTITMNPAIDKSATVDHVVAERKLYCSEPLFEPGGGGINVSRAVRKLGGESLALYPSGGHSGQTLRLLLDQEGLTHRPIEVAGWTRENLIVLESATGQQYRFGMPGPDLSAKEWQACLEQIFAGGARPDYLVASGSLPPGVPQDFYARIARLGKQHGARVVVDASGEPMRLALREGVFLIKPNIREFREMIGEGGEDE
;
A
#
# COMPACT_ATOMS: atom_id res chain seq x y z
N MET A 1 -24.80 4.62 2.84
CA MET A 1 -23.80 3.56 2.54
C MET A 1 -22.79 3.53 3.68
N LYS A 2 -22.09 2.41 3.88
CA LYS A 2 -21.02 2.35 4.87
C LYS A 2 -19.79 3.10 4.37
N THR A 3 -19.13 3.82 5.27
CA THR A 3 -17.94 4.63 4.99
C THR A 3 -16.68 3.79 5.10
N ILE A 4 -15.82 3.84 4.07
CA ILE A 4 -14.56 3.09 4.02
C ILE A 4 -13.41 4.08 3.91
N VAL A 5 -12.46 3.97 4.83
CA VAL A 5 -11.17 4.68 4.74
C VAL A 5 -10.08 3.64 4.54
N THR A 6 -9.21 3.86 3.55
CA THR A 6 -8.03 3.02 3.34
C THR A 6 -6.78 3.85 3.61
N ILE A 7 -5.75 3.27 4.23
CA ILE A 7 -4.43 3.90 4.38
C ILE A 7 -3.33 3.03 3.80
N THR A 8 -2.46 3.65 3.00
CA THR A 8 -1.30 3.03 2.35
C THR A 8 -0.05 3.78 2.77
N MET A 9 0.80 3.21 3.64
CA MET A 9 1.98 3.92 4.13
C MET A 9 3.15 3.93 3.15
N ASN A 10 3.19 2.99 2.21
CA ASN A 10 4.26 2.89 1.21
C ASN A 10 3.68 2.83 -0.22
N PRO A 11 2.97 3.89 -0.66
CA PRO A 11 2.36 3.93 -1.99
C PRO A 11 3.44 3.96 -3.07
N ALA A 12 3.07 3.59 -4.28
CA ALA A 12 3.98 3.56 -5.40
C ALA A 12 3.29 3.97 -6.70
N ILE A 13 4.09 4.33 -7.70
CA ILE A 13 3.68 4.21 -9.10
C ILE A 13 4.24 2.90 -9.63
N ASP A 14 3.38 2.02 -10.09
CA ASP A 14 3.79 0.77 -10.73
C ASP A 14 3.99 1.04 -12.23
N LYS A 15 5.24 0.95 -12.70
CA LYS A 15 5.59 1.08 -14.12
C LYS A 15 5.67 -0.30 -14.74
N SER A 16 4.76 -0.59 -15.65
CA SER A 16 4.69 -1.88 -16.33
C SER A 16 5.06 -1.72 -17.79
N ALA A 17 5.99 -2.53 -18.27
CA ALA A 17 6.35 -2.57 -19.68
C ALA A 17 6.65 -4.00 -20.14
N THR A 18 6.68 -4.19 -21.45
CA THR A 18 6.97 -5.47 -22.08
C THR A 18 8.30 -5.40 -22.80
N VAL A 19 9.08 -6.48 -22.76
CA VAL A 19 10.33 -6.65 -23.49
C VAL A 19 10.36 -8.04 -24.12
N ASP A 20 11.09 -8.21 -25.23
CA ASP A 20 11.22 -9.51 -25.87
C ASP A 20 11.97 -10.51 -24.97
N HIS A 21 13.17 -10.12 -24.53
CA HIS A 21 14.04 -10.88 -23.63
C HIS A 21 14.65 -10.00 -22.54
N VAL A 22 14.77 -10.52 -21.31
CA VAL A 22 15.51 -9.93 -20.19
C VAL A 22 16.90 -10.55 -20.15
N VAL A 23 17.88 -9.85 -20.73
CA VAL A 23 19.27 -10.31 -20.82
C VAL A 23 20.20 -9.35 -20.08
N ALA A 24 20.97 -9.87 -19.13
CA ALA A 24 21.98 -9.09 -18.41
C ALA A 24 23.03 -8.49 -19.36
N GLU A 25 23.57 -7.33 -19.00
CA GLU A 25 24.62 -6.61 -19.76
C GLU A 25 24.24 -6.20 -21.19
N ARG A 26 22.96 -6.29 -21.58
CA ARG A 26 22.47 -5.83 -22.89
C ARG A 26 21.54 -4.62 -22.72
N LYS A 27 21.62 -3.68 -23.67
CA LYS A 27 20.61 -2.63 -23.80
C LYS A 27 19.32 -3.24 -24.35
N LEU A 28 18.28 -3.20 -23.53
CA LEU A 28 16.95 -3.70 -23.87
C LEU A 28 16.04 -2.53 -24.26
N TYR A 29 15.12 -2.77 -25.20
CA TYR A 29 14.13 -1.79 -25.62
C TYR A 29 12.75 -2.29 -25.19
N CYS A 30 12.15 -1.59 -24.23
CA CYS A 30 10.81 -1.90 -23.75
C CYS A 30 9.74 -1.26 -24.64
N SER A 31 8.52 -1.78 -24.55
CA SER A 31 7.32 -1.09 -25.01
C SER A 31 7.11 0.24 -24.29
N GLU A 32 6.16 1.03 -24.77
CA GLU A 32 5.65 2.16 -24.01
C GLU A 32 5.18 1.68 -22.62
N PRO A 33 5.62 2.32 -21.53
CA PRO A 33 5.26 1.90 -20.19
C PRO A 33 3.84 2.34 -19.84
N LEU A 34 3.10 1.47 -19.17
CA LEU A 34 1.88 1.80 -18.45
C LEU A 34 2.23 2.23 -17.02
N PHE A 35 1.60 3.30 -16.55
CA PHE A 35 1.74 3.79 -15.18
C PHE A 35 0.45 3.57 -14.41
N GLU A 36 0.52 2.90 -13.28
CA GLU A 36 -0.63 2.63 -12.43
C GLU A 36 -0.41 3.09 -10.99
N PRO A 37 -1.46 3.58 -10.31
CA PRO A 37 -1.38 3.87 -8.89
C PRO A 37 -1.30 2.55 -8.12
N GLY A 38 -0.23 2.40 -7.33
CA GLY A 38 0.12 1.17 -6.62
C GLY A 38 0.17 1.33 -5.11
N GLY A 39 0.05 0.19 -4.42
CA GLY A 39 0.07 0.10 -2.95
C GLY A 39 -1.20 -0.55 -2.39
N GLY A 40 -1.08 -1.25 -1.26
CA GLY A 40 -2.13 -2.13 -0.74
C GLY A 40 -3.48 -1.44 -0.52
N GLY A 41 -3.52 -0.39 0.30
CA GLY A 41 -4.76 0.35 0.57
C GLY A 41 -5.32 1.08 -0.67
N ILE A 42 -4.44 1.58 -1.54
CA ILE A 42 -4.81 2.17 -2.84
C ILE A 42 -5.51 1.13 -3.70
N ASN A 43 -4.94 -0.08 -3.83
CA ASN A 43 -5.54 -1.18 -4.59
C ASN A 43 -6.89 -1.62 -3.99
N VAL A 44 -7.06 -1.56 -2.67
CA VAL A 44 -8.37 -1.77 -2.04
C VAL A 44 -9.37 -0.69 -2.49
N SER A 45 -8.99 0.59 -2.48
CA SER A 45 -9.85 1.67 -2.96
C SER A 45 -10.22 1.52 -4.44
N ARG A 46 -9.25 1.14 -5.29
CA ARG A 46 -9.50 0.79 -6.71
C ARG A 46 -10.53 -0.34 -6.83
N ALA A 47 -10.41 -1.40 -6.03
CA ALA A 47 -11.34 -2.51 -6.03
C ALA A 47 -12.75 -2.11 -5.57
N VAL A 48 -12.86 -1.33 -4.48
CA VAL A 48 -14.14 -0.80 -3.99
C VAL A 48 -14.84 0.00 -5.08
N ARG A 49 -14.11 0.89 -5.78
CA ARG A 49 -14.65 1.70 -6.87
C ARG A 49 -15.16 0.87 -8.04
N LYS A 50 -14.41 -0.17 -8.44
CA LYS A 50 -14.81 -1.11 -9.52
C LYS A 50 -16.06 -1.90 -9.15
N LEU A 51 -16.28 -2.18 -7.87
CA LEU A 51 -17.48 -2.84 -7.35
C LEU A 51 -18.67 -1.88 -7.13
N GLY A 52 -18.54 -0.61 -7.51
CA GLY A 52 -19.60 0.40 -7.39
C GLY A 52 -19.73 1.03 -6.00
N GLY A 53 -18.74 0.83 -5.12
CA GLY A 53 -18.66 1.49 -3.82
C GLY A 53 -17.79 2.75 -3.83
N GLU A 54 -17.69 3.39 -2.66
CA GLU A 54 -16.85 4.57 -2.43
C GLU A 54 -15.94 4.35 -1.22
N SER A 55 -14.72 4.88 -1.31
CA SER A 55 -13.75 4.91 -0.21
C SER A 55 -12.94 6.20 -0.26
N LEU A 56 -12.39 6.60 0.90
CA LEU A 56 -11.37 7.64 0.99
C LEU A 56 -9.99 7.00 1.11
N ALA A 57 -9.13 7.21 0.11
CA ALA A 57 -7.75 6.73 0.14
C ALA A 57 -6.79 7.77 0.76
N LEU A 58 -6.13 7.40 1.86
CA LEU A 58 -5.09 8.18 2.53
C LEU A 58 -3.71 7.57 2.26
N TYR A 59 -2.71 8.40 1.96
CA TYR A 59 -1.36 7.94 1.67
C TYR A 59 -0.34 9.09 1.78
N PRO A 60 0.90 8.85 2.24
CA PRO A 60 1.98 9.83 2.16
C PRO A 60 2.40 10.04 0.69
N SER A 61 2.66 11.27 0.31
CA SER A 61 2.95 11.64 -1.08
C SER A 61 3.97 12.77 -1.11
N GLY A 62 5.07 12.56 -1.83
CA GLY A 62 6.13 13.55 -1.94
C GLY A 62 6.81 13.55 -3.29
N GLY A 63 7.43 14.68 -3.63
CA GLY A 63 8.14 14.86 -4.90
C GLY A 63 7.24 14.82 -6.14
N HIS A 64 7.88 14.76 -7.32
CA HIS A 64 7.18 14.71 -8.59
C HIS A 64 6.40 13.40 -8.78
N SER A 65 6.96 12.28 -8.32
CA SER A 65 6.28 10.98 -8.33
C SER A 65 5.01 10.99 -7.47
N GLY A 66 5.00 11.70 -6.34
CA GLY A 66 3.78 11.89 -5.55
C GLY A 66 2.70 12.67 -6.31
N GLN A 67 3.08 13.70 -7.05
CA GLN A 67 2.16 14.46 -7.92
C GLN A 67 1.60 13.57 -9.04
N THR A 68 2.44 12.76 -9.67
CA THR A 68 2.00 11.80 -10.69
C THR A 68 1.03 10.76 -10.12
N LEU A 69 1.31 10.22 -8.92
CA LEU A 69 0.40 9.30 -8.25
C LEU A 69 -0.97 9.93 -8.01
N ARG A 70 -1.00 11.19 -7.55
CA ARG A 70 -2.24 11.95 -7.39
C ARG A 70 -3.04 12.04 -8.68
N LEU A 71 -2.39 12.40 -9.79
CA LEU A 71 -3.03 12.50 -11.11
C LEU A 71 -3.62 11.16 -11.56
N LEU A 72 -2.89 10.05 -11.36
CA LEU A 72 -3.37 8.71 -11.70
C LEU A 72 -4.62 8.32 -10.87
N LEU A 73 -4.64 8.64 -9.58
CA LEU A 73 -5.80 8.40 -8.73
C LEU A 73 -7.00 9.29 -9.11
N ASP A 74 -6.76 10.54 -9.49
CA ASP A 74 -7.78 11.46 -10.01
C ASP A 74 -8.40 10.92 -11.32
N GLN A 75 -7.57 10.39 -12.23
CA GLN A 75 -8.01 9.79 -13.50
C GLN A 75 -8.87 8.53 -13.30
N GLU A 76 -8.59 7.75 -12.26
CA GLU A 76 -9.44 6.60 -11.87
C GLU A 76 -10.73 7.01 -11.14
N GLY A 77 -10.94 8.31 -10.88
CA GLY A 77 -12.12 8.84 -10.21
C GLY A 77 -12.23 8.35 -8.77
N LEU A 78 -11.11 8.21 -8.08
CA LEU A 78 -11.04 7.85 -6.67
C LEU A 78 -11.10 9.08 -5.78
N THR A 79 -11.83 8.98 -4.67
CA THR A 79 -11.74 9.98 -3.59
C THR A 79 -10.50 9.69 -2.76
N HIS A 80 -9.57 10.64 -2.72
CA HIS A 80 -8.29 10.44 -2.04
C HIS A 80 -7.77 11.73 -1.40
N ARG A 81 -6.86 11.57 -0.43
CA ARG A 81 -6.21 12.68 0.28
C ARG A 81 -4.74 12.34 0.51
N PRO A 82 -3.82 12.93 -0.29
CA PRO A 82 -2.39 12.80 -0.03
C PRO A 82 -2.00 13.52 1.26
N ILE A 83 -1.12 12.91 2.05
CA ILE A 83 -0.40 13.55 3.16
C ILE A 83 0.99 13.93 2.65
N GLU A 84 1.32 15.21 2.65
CA GLU A 84 2.60 15.68 2.14
C GLU A 84 3.77 15.15 2.98
N VAL A 85 4.80 14.63 2.29
CA VAL A 85 6.06 14.18 2.88
C VAL A 85 7.24 14.69 2.05
N ALA A 86 8.41 14.82 2.66
CA ALA A 86 9.62 15.34 2.02
C ALA A 86 10.20 14.38 0.98
N GLY A 87 10.21 13.08 1.30
CA GLY A 87 10.76 12.04 0.44
C GLY A 87 9.84 11.71 -0.74
N TRP A 88 10.44 11.35 -1.87
CA TRP A 88 9.69 11.08 -3.10
C TRP A 88 8.93 9.76 -3.00
N THR A 89 7.69 9.73 -3.49
CA THR A 89 6.93 8.49 -3.66
C THR A 89 7.72 7.52 -4.54
N ARG A 90 7.82 6.25 -4.14
CA ARG A 90 8.61 5.27 -4.86
C ARG A 90 7.94 4.84 -6.18
N GLU A 91 8.74 4.29 -7.07
CA GLU A 91 8.28 3.79 -8.35
C GLU A 91 8.77 2.36 -8.53
N ASN A 92 7.86 1.41 -8.76
CA ASN A 92 8.24 0.03 -9.04
C ASN A 92 8.39 -0.16 -10.55
N LEU A 93 9.20 -1.14 -10.94
CA LEU A 93 9.29 -1.58 -12.32
C LEU A 93 8.81 -3.03 -12.43
N ILE A 94 7.88 -3.26 -13.36
CA ILE A 94 7.36 -4.56 -13.70
C ILE A 94 7.64 -4.79 -15.17
N VAL A 95 8.43 -5.81 -15.48
CA VAL A 95 8.78 -6.17 -16.86
C VAL A 95 8.19 -7.53 -17.17
N LEU A 96 7.33 -7.60 -18.19
CA LEU A 96 6.88 -8.85 -18.79
C LEU A 96 7.84 -9.22 -19.93
N GLU A 97 8.48 -10.37 -19.81
CA GLU A 97 9.27 -10.94 -20.90
C GLU A 97 8.35 -11.72 -21.84
N SER A 98 8.12 -11.22 -23.05
CA SER A 98 7.20 -11.82 -24.03
C SER A 98 7.63 -13.21 -24.47
N ALA A 99 8.93 -13.47 -24.59
CA ALA A 99 9.44 -14.74 -25.10
C ALA A 99 9.14 -15.93 -24.17
N THR A 100 9.06 -15.69 -22.85
CA THR A 100 8.83 -16.75 -21.86
C THR A 100 7.50 -16.60 -21.11
N GLY A 101 6.88 -15.42 -21.17
CA GLY A 101 5.74 -15.05 -20.35
C GLY A 101 6.08 -14.79 -18.88
N GLN A 102 7.36 -14.77 -18.51
CA GLN A 102 7.79 -14.51 -17.13
C GLN A 102 7.70 -13.02 -16.77
N GLN A 103 7.40 -12.75 -15.49
CA GLN A 103 7.32 -11.40 -14.96
C GLN A 103 8.46 -11.13 -13.98
N TYR A 104 9.17 -10.03 -14.20
CA TYR A 104 10.23 -9.53 -13.34
C TYR A 104 9.72 -8.30 -12.59
N ARG A 105 9.70 -8.37 -11.26
CA ARG A 105 9.12 -7.33 -10.40
C ARG A 105 10.20 -6.73 -9.51
N PHE A 106 10.53 -5.47 -9.77
CA PHE A 106 11.51 -4.70 -9.02
C PHE A 106 10.78 -3.76 -8.06
N GLY A 107 10.67 -4.17 -6.80
CA GLY A 107 10.13 -3.35 -5.73
C GLY A 107 11.17 -2.39 -5.20
N MET A 108 10.93 -1.08 -5.34
CA MET A 108 11.82 -0.07 -4.76
C MET A 108 11.46 0.19 -3.28
N PRO A 109 12.41 0.59 -2.44
CA PRO A 109 12.11 1.05 -1.09
C PRO A 109 11.30 2.35 -1.13
N GLY A 110 10.46 2.56 -0.12
CA GLY A 110 9.79 3.85 0.10
C GLY A 110 10.75 4.90 0.64
N PRO A 111 10.35 6.18 0.68
CA PRO A 111 11.13 7.21 1.35
C PRO A 111 11.18 6.96 2.86
N ASP A 112 12.26 7.42 3.51
CA ASP A 112 12.29 7.48 4.97
C ASP A 112 11.30 8.54 5.47
N LEU A 113 10.39 8.14 6.35
CA LEU A 113 9.42 9.04 6.95
C LEU A 113 9.83 9.41 8.37
N SER A 114 9.92 10.71 8.63
CA SER A 114 10.14 11.25 9.96
C SER A 114 8.96 10.94 10.90
N ALA A 115 9.23 11.05 12.20
CA ALA A 115 8.20 10.91 13.23
C ALA A 115 6.98 11.80 12.98
N LYS A 116 7.23 13.05 12.58
CA LYS A 116 6.19 14.03 12.29
C LYS A 116 5.31 13.59 11.10
N GLU A 117 5.91 13.06 10.05
CA GLU A 117 5.21 12.67 8.82
C GLU A 117 4.30 11.45 9.03
N TRP A 118 4.81 10.39 9.68
CA TRP A 118 3.95 9.22 9.90
C TRP A 118 2.89 9.47 10.97
N GLN A 119 3.14 10.35 11.95
CA GLN A 119 2.12 10.78 12.90
C GLN A 119 1.01 11.58 12.21
N ALA A 120 1.36 12.49 11.30
CA ALA A 120 0.37 13.21 10.50
C ALA A 120 -0.51 12.25 9.69
N CYS A 121 0.05 11.15 9.16
CA CYS A 121 -0.74 10.12 8.49
C CYS A 121 -1.79 9.47 9.41
N LEU A 122 -1.46 9.19 10.67
CA LEU A 122 -2.42 8.67 11.66
C LEU A 122 -3.51 9.68 11.99
N GLU A 123 -3.12 10.94 12.21
CA GLU A 123 -4.06 12.02 12.55
C GLU A 123 -5.09 12.24 11.44
N GLN A 124 -4.66 12.15 10.18
CA GLN A 124 -5.53 12.34 9.02
C GLN A 124 -6.64 11.29 8.88
N ILE A 125 -6.50 10.10 9.49
CA ILE A 125 -7.54 9.06 9.49
C ILE A 125 -8.84 9.57 10.15
N PHE A 126 -8.70 10.32 11.25
CA PHE A 126 -9.82 10.79 12.08
C PHE A 126 -10.02 12.31 12.01
N ALA A 127 -9.30 12.99 11.12
CA ALA A 127 -9.38 14.44 10.94
C ALA A 127 -10.83 14.89 10.68
N GLY A 128 -11.21 16.01 11.30
CA GLY A 128 -12.58 16.54 11.21
C GLY A 128 -13.63 15.71 11.95
N GLY A 129 -13.23 14.80 12.85
CA GLY A 129 -14.14 13.94 13.61
C GLY A 129 -14.66 12.74 12.81
N ALA A 130 -13.95 12.35 11.74
CA ALA A 130 -14.32 11.20 10.92
C ALA A 130 -14.39 9.91 11.75
N ARG A 131 -15.45 9.12 11.54
CA ARG A 131 -15.67 7.82 12.18
C ARG A 131 -16.04 6.80 11.10
N PRO A 132 -15.05 6.21 10.41
CA PRO A 132 -15.34 5.29 9.32
C PRO A 132 -15.94 3.98 9.85
N ASP A 133 -16.90 3.40 9.11
CA ASP A 133 -17.42 2.06 9.41
C ASP A 133 -16.33 1.00 9.23
N TYR A 134 -15.48 1.16 8.21
CA TYR A 134 -14.33 0.31 7.93
C TYR A 134 -13.06 1.13 7.76
N LEU A 135 -11.99 0.67 8.42
CA LEU A 135 -10.65 1.21 8.27
C LEU A 135 -9.72 0.11 7.77
N VAL A 136 -9.24 0.23 6.53
CA VAL A 136 -8.35 -0.75 5.90
C VAL A 136 -6.94 -0.21 5.87
N ALA A 137 -6.02 -0.84 6.61
CA ALA A 137 -4.60 -0.52 6.56
C ALA A 137 -3.87 -1.64 5.81
N SER A 138 -3.29 -1.31 4.65
CA SER A 138 -2.72 -2.33 3.77
C SER A 138 -1.42 -1.88 3.09
N GLY A 139 -0.46 -2.80 3.03
CA GLY A 139 0.85 -2.63 2.41
C GLY A 139 2.02 -2.68 3.39
N SER A 140 3.24 -2.58 2.88
CA SER A 140 4.44 -2.49 3.69
C SER A 140 4.59 -1.11 4.36
N LEU A 141 5.30 -1.08 5.48
CA LEU A 141 5.74 0.17 6.10
C LEU A 141 7.03 0.65 5.41
N PRO A 142 7.14 1.94 5.07
CA PRO A 142 8.40 2.50 4.57
C PRO A 142 9.41 2.70 5.72
N PRO A 143 10.70 2.94 5.43
CA PRO A 143 11.70 3.28 6.45
C PRO A 143 11.25 4.44 7.35
N GLY A 144 11.73 4.44 8.61
CA GLY A 144 11.37 5.45 9.61
C GLY A 144 10.02 5.23 10.32
N VAL A 145 9.11 4.43 9.74
CA VAL A 145 7.81 4.12 10.35
C VAL A 145 7.94 2.98 11.35
N PRO A 146 7.41 3.11 12.59
CA PRO A 146 7.55 2.08 13.60
C PRO A 146 6.76 0.82 13.23
N GLN A 147 7.32 -0.35 13.54
CA GLN A 147 6.69 -1.65 13.24
C GLN A 147 5.29 -1.79 13.86
N ASP A 148 5.02 -1.10 14.98
CA ASP A 148 3.73 -1.10 15.65
C ASP A 148 2.68 -0.17 15.02
N PHE A 149 2.98 0.47 13.88
CA PHE A 149 2.08 1.44 13.24
C PHE A 149 0.66 0.88 12.99
N TYR A 150 0.55 -0.33 12.47
CA TYR A 150 -0.76 -0.97 12.26
C TYR A 150 -1.46 -1.37 13.56
N ALA A 151 -0.71 -1.63 14.64
CA ALA A 151 -1.28 -1.81 15.98
C ALA A 151 -1.87 -0.50 16.51
N ARG A 152 -1.19 0.65 16.28
CA ARG A 152 -1.73 1.97 16.62
C ARG A 152 -3.02 2.26 15.88
N ILE A 153 -3.08 1.94 14.58
CA ILE A 153 -4.30 2.02 13.79
C ILE A 153 -5.41 1.13 14.36
N ALA A 154 -5.11 -0.13 14.68
CA ALA A 154 -6.08 -1.05 15.26
C ALA A 154 -6.68 -0.50 16.56
N ARG A 155 -5.84 0.02 17.45
CA ARG A 155 -6.26 0.64 18.71
C ARG A 155 -7.16 1.85 18.49
N LEU A 156 -6.72 2.81 17.68
CA LEU A 156 -7.46 4.05 17.40
C LEU A 156 -8.77 3.77 16.66
N GLY A 157 -8.75 2.87 15.67
CA GLY A 157 -9.94 2.47 14.91
C GLY A 157 -11.02 1.88 15.81
N LYS A 158 -10.65 0.96 16.71
CA LYS A 158 -11.59 0.41 17.70
C LYS A 158 -12.15 1.48 18.63
N GLN A 159 -11.32 2.39 19.13
CA GLN A 159 -11.77 3.52 19.97
C GLN A 159 -12.81 4.40 19.26
N HIS A 160 -12.73 4.48 17.92
CA HIS A 160 -13.69 5.22 17.10
C HIS A 160 -14.86 4.38 16.57
N GLY A 161 -14.91 3.08 16.89
CA GLY A 161 -15.97 2.16 16.48
C GLY A 161 -15.79 1.54 15.08
N ALA A 162 -14.64 1.75 14.44
CA ALA A 162 -14.37 1.23 13.10
C ALA A 162 -14.07 -0.28 13.12
N ARG A 163 -14.53 -0.99 12.09
CA ARG A 163 -14.08 -2.35 11.78
C ARG A 163 -12.72 -2.28 11.08
N VAL A 164 -11.66 -2.56 11.83
CA VAL A 164 -10.29 -2.45 11.32
C VAL A 164 -9.89 -3.71 10.55
N VAL A 165 -9.48 -3.54 9.30
CA VAL A 165 -8.92 -4.59 8.43
C VAL A 165 -7.43 -4.31 8.24
N VAL A 166 -6.59 -5.32 8.46
CA VAL A 166 -5.13 -5.20 8.26
C VAL A 166 -4.67 -6.21 7.23
N ASP A 167 -3.92 -5.76 6.23
CA ASP A 167 -3.31 -6.59 5.19
C ASP A 167 -1.84 -6.18 5.00
N ALA A 168 -0.98 -6.88 5.72
CA ALA A 168 0.44 -6.62 5.87
C ALA A 168 1.15 -7.96 6.08
N SER A 169 2.48 -7.95 6.06
CA SER A 169 3.31 -9.13 6.30
C SER A 169 4.18 -8.94 7.55
N GLY A 170 4.72 -10.03 8.08
CA GLY A 170 5.73 -10.02 9.14
C GLY A 170 5.32 -9.33 10.44
N GLU A 171 6.28 -8.65 11.06
CA GLU A 171 6.14 -8.04 12.39
C GLU A 171 4.98 -7.03 12.51
N PRO A 172 4.73 -6.13 11.54
CA PRO A 172 3.60 -5.21 11.61
C PRO A 172 2.23 -5.89 11.70
N MET A 173 2.04 -6.98 10.95
CA MET A 173 0.82 -7.80 11.03
C MET A 173 0.69 -8.45 12.41
N ARG A 174 1.77 -9.04 12.92
CA ARG A 174 1.80 -9.71 14.22
C ARG A 174 1.48 -8.76 15.37
N LEU A 175 2.01 -7.53 15.33
CA LEU A 175 1.72 -6.50 16.33
C LEU A 175 0.27 -6.00 16.23
N ALA A 176 -0.28 -5.83 15.02
CA ALA A 176 -1.67 -5.44 14.84
C ALA A 176 -2.65 -6.51 15.38
N LEU A 177 -2.35 -7.79 15.17
CA LEU A 177 -3.15 -8.90 15.69
C LEU A 177 -3.28 -8.91 17.21
N ARG A 178 -2.22 -8.51 17.94
CA ARG A 178 -2.24 -8.41 19.41
C ARG A 178 -3.24 -7.38 19.92
N GLU A 179 -3.55 -6.36 19.12
CA GLU A 179 -4.59 -5.40 19.46
C GLU A 179 -6.00 -5.94 19.17
N GLY A 180 -6.13 -6.96 18.33
CA GLY A 180 -7.42 -7.44 17.84
C GLY A 180 -7.94 -6.55 16.71
N VAL A 181 -8.14 -7.17 15.55
CA VAL A 181 -8.65 -6.54 14.33
C VAL A 181 -9.89 -7.29 13.85
N PHE A 182 -10.72 -6.64 13.04
CA PHE A 182 -11.94 -7.25 12.50
C PHE A 182 -11.62 -8.33 11.46
N LEU A 183 -10.62 -8.11 10.61
CA LEU A 183 -10.23 -9.05 9.57
C LEU A 183 -8.73 -8.89 9.22
N ILE A 184 -8.08 -10.02 8.93
CA ILE A 184 -6.77 -10.08 8.28
C ILE A 184 -6.86 -10.90 6.99
N LYS A 185 -5.92 -10.69 6.06
CA LYS A 185 -5.85 -11.45 4.80
C LYS A 185 -4.43 -12.00 4.54
N PRO A 186 -3.88 -12.90 5.38
CA PRO A 186 -2.61 -13.52 5.05
C PRO A 186 -2.75 -14.40 3.81
N ASN A 187 -1.76 -14.40 2.93
CA ASN A 187 -1.59 -15.48 1.96
C ASN A 187 -1.02 -16.75 2.64
N ILE A 188 -0.93 -17.87 1.93
CA ILE A 188 -0.49 -19.16 2.51
C ILE A 188 0.91 -19.06 3.13
N ARG A 189 1.84 -18.37 2.45
CA ARG A 189 3.19 -18.17 2.93
C ARG A 189 3.20 -17.32 4.20
N GLU A 190 2.54 -16.17 4.17
CA GLU A 190 2.41 -15.28 5.35
C GLU A 190 1.76 -16.01 6.53
N PHE A 191 0.77 -16.87 6.27
CA PHE A 191 0.12 -17.66 7.30
C PHE A 191 1.07 -18.68 7.93
N ARG A 192 1.85 -19.42 7.13
CA ARG A 192 2.88 -20.35 7.62
C ARG A 192 3.92 -19.64 8.49
N GLU A 193 4.41 -18.49 8.03
CA GLU A 193 5.34 -17.64 8.79
C GLU A 193 4.73 -17.22 10.14
N MET A 194 3.44 -16.90 10.19
CA MET A 194 2.74 -16.50 11.41
C MET A 194 2.56 -17.62 12.44
N ILE A 195 2.43 -18.88 12.00
CA ILE A 195 2.26 -20.04 12.90
C ILE A 195 3.59 -20.74 13.24
N GLY A 196 4.73 -20.20 12.76
CA GLY A 196 6.06 -20.75 13.05
C GLY A 196 6.48 -21.90 12.13
N GLU A 197 5.78 -22.11 11.02
CA GLU A 197 6.07 -23.14 10.00
C GLU A 197 6.90 -22.59 8.83
N GLY A 198 7.45 -21.38 8.93
CA GLY A 198 8.22 -20.71 7.86
C GLY A 198 9.67 -21.16 7.69
N GLY A 199 10.03 -22.35 8.19
CA GLY A 199 11.35 -22.94 7.95
C GLY A 199 11.38 -23.71 6.64
N GLU A 200 12.14 -23.19 5.67
CA GLU A 200 12.62 -23.84 4.43
C GLU A 200 11.58 -24.68 3.67
N ASP A 201 10.81 -24.02 2.80
CA ASP A 201 10.35 -24.66 1.56
C ASP A 201 11.41 -24.34 0.49
N GLU A 202 12.10 -25.39 0.01
CA GLU A 202 13.10 -25.42 -1.08
C GLU A 202 12.71 -24.67 -2.36
#